data_AF-A0A0D8XFI5-F1
#
_entry.id   AF-A0A0D8XFI5-F1
#
_cell.length_a   1.000
_cell.length_b   1.000
_cell.length_c   1.000
_cell.angle_alpha   90.00
_cell.angle_beta   90.00
_cell.angle_gamma   90.00
#
_symmetry.space_group_name_H-M   'P 1'
#
loop_
_entity.id
_entity.type
_entity.pdbx_description
1 polymer ?
#
loop_
_entity_poly.entity_id
_entity_poly.type
_entity_poly.pdbx_seq_one_letter_code
_entity_poly.pdbx_strand_id
1 'polypeptide(L)'
;MFMARKQSSVVRKVSSSLVHHFLFPDWPDHTAPLDPVPVVKMVKTARQLCNNNPIVVHCSAGIGRSVCFIGIDYISQKVKEDSNVKMLDMLIYLRNQRLQGIQSVIQYTFLHICVLELFVQDKIIPREGKYSEFLNAYVKMLTNYNRRVATMLSKDTDDGTSN
;
A
#
# COMPACT_ATOMS: atom_id res chain seq x y z
N MET A 1 46.27 -22.99 48.12
CA MET A 1 46.09 -21.95 47.08
C MET A 1 44.70 -22.14 46.47
N PHE A 2 43.68 -21.45 46.99
CA PHE A 2 42.31 -21.51 46.46
C PHE A 2 42.06 -20.24 45.63
N MET A 3 41.94 -20.39 44.31
CA MET A 3 41.51 -19.30 43.43
C MET A 3 39.98 -19.22 43.43
N ALA A 4 39.44 -18.13 43.97
CA ALA A 4 38.03 -17.79 43.87
C ALA A 4 37.71 -17.35 42.42
N ARG A 5 36.78 -18.05 41.78
CA ARG A 5 36.25 -17.74 40.45
C ARG A 5 35.36 -16.49 40.56
N LYS A 6 35.81 -15.34 40.07
CA LYS A 6 34.95 -14.15 39.90
C LYS A 6 33.87 -14.49 38.86
N GLN A 7 32.62 -14.67 39.31
CA GLN A 7 31.47 -14.61 38.41
C GLN A 7 31.24 -13.14 38.05
N SER A 8 31.70 -12.72 36.87
CA SER A 8 31.29 -11.46 36.27
C SER A 8 29.88 -11.63 35.72
N SER A 9 28.87 -11.20 36.46
CA SER A 9 27.50 -11.10 35.98
C SER A 9 27.43 -10.02 34.89
N VAL A 10 27.38 -10.44 33.62
CA VAL A 10 27.09 -9.56 32.50
C VAL A 10 25.63 -9.14 32.62
N VAL A 11 25.37 -7.95 33.17
CA VAL A 11 24.04 -7.33 33.14
C VAL A 11 23.76 -6.96 31.69
N ARG A 12 23.02 -7.80 30.96
CA ARG A 12 22.49 -7.43 29.65
C ARG A 12 21.55 -6.25 29.85
N LYS A 13 21.96 -5.06 29.40
CA LYS A 13 21.08 -3.90 29.30
C LYS A 13 19.97 -4.25 28.31
N VAL A 14 18.78 -4.57 28.82
CA VAL A 14 17.61 -4.84 27.99
C VAL A 14 17.17 -3.51 27.40
N SER A 15 17.39 -3.30 26.11
CA SER A 15 16.84 -2.17 25.37
C SER A 15 15.43 -2.52 24.91
N SER A 16 14.45 -1.68 25.22
CA SER A 16 13.10 -1.76 24.70
C SER A 16 12.88 -0.77 23.56
N SER A 17 12.19 -1.17 22.51
CA SER A 17 11.80 -0.31 21.39
C SER A 17 10.28 -0.30 21.22
N LEU A 18 9.71 0.87 20.92
CA LEU A 18 8.28 1.00 20.56
C LEU A 18 8.10 0.68 19.07
N VAL A 19 7.13 -0.17 18.74
CA VAL A 19 6.78 -0.54 17.36
C VAL A 19 5.31 -0.20 17.11
N HIS A 20 5.05 0.60 16.07
CA HIS A 20 3.71 0.88 15.58
C HIS A 20 3.37 -0.09 14.45
N HIS A 21 2.40 -0.97 14.68
CA HIS A 21 1.96 -1.96 13.69
C HIS A 21 0.57 -1.59 13.15
N PHE A 22 0.47 -1.36 11.84
CA PHE A 22 -0.76 -0.98 11.16
C PHE A 22 -1.25 -2.15 10.29
N LEU A 23 -2.53 -2.51 10.44
CA LEU A 23 -3.18 -3.51 9.62
C LEU A 23 -4.25 -2.85 8.75
N PHE A 24 -4.24 -3.15 7.46
CA PHE A 24 -5.33 -2.81 6.55
C PHE A 24 -6.08 -4.09 6.15
N PRO A 25 -7.23 -4.40 6.79
CA PRO A 25 -7.93 -5.67 6.57
C PRO A 25 -8.64 -5.72 5.22
N ASP A 26 -9.17 -4.59 4.74
CA ASP A 26 -10.12 -4.53 3.63
C ASP A 26 -9.47 -4.27 2.26
N TRP A 27 -8.24 -4.77 2.04
CA TRP A 27 -7.58 -4.70 0.73
C TRP A 27 -7.70 -6.03 0.02
N PRO A 28 -8.64 -6.19 -0.93
CA PRO A 28 -8.90 -7.48 -1.54
C PRO A 28 -7.71 -7.90 -2.43
N ASP A 29 -7.48 -9.21 -2.51
CA ASP A 29 -6.40 -9.73 -3.34
C ASP A 29 -6.65 -9.46 -4.83
N HIS A 30 -5.57 -9.18 -5.56
CA HIS A 30 -5.54 -8.86 -7.00
C HIS A 30 -6.32 -7.60 -7.47
N THR A 31 -7.14 -7.01 -6.60
CA THR A 31 -7.88 -5.76 -6.86
C THR A 31 -7.39 -4.65 -5.92
N ALA A 32 -8.27 -3.70 -5.57
CA ALA A 32 -7.98 -2.57 -4.71
C ALA A 32 -9.25 -2.09 -3.98
N PRO A 33 -9.12 -1.32 -2.89
CA PRO A 33 -10.24 -0.67 -2.22
C PRO A 33 -11.01 0.31 -3.12
N LEU A 34 -12.32 0.46 -2.88
CA LEU A 34 -13.13 1.48 -3.55
C LEU A 34 -12.78 2.89 -3.06
N ASP A 35 -12.59 3.03 -1.74
CA ASP A 35 -12.26 4.29 -1.09
C ASP A 35 -10.74 4.40 -0.87
N PRO A 36 -10.06 5.40 -1.44
CA PRO A 36 -8.63 5.62 -1.22
C PRO A 36 -8.31 6.26 0.14
N VAL A 37 -9.26 6.93 0.78
CA VAL A 37 -9.03 7.76 1.98
C VAL A 37 -8.33 6.97 3.11
N PRO A 38 -8.76 5.75 3.47
CA PRO A 38 -8.15 5.02 4.58
C PRO A 38 -6.70 4.63 4.31
N VAL A 39 -6.37 4.24 3.06
CA VAL A 39 -5.00 3.88 2.68
C VAL A 39 -4.09 5.10 2.73
N VAL A 40 -4.54 6.24 2.18
CA VAL A 40 -3.78 7.50 2.20
C VAL A 40 -3.56 7.97 3.63
N LYS A 41 -4.57 7.88 4.50
CA LYS A 41 -4.42 8.21 5.92
C LYS A 41 -3.37 7.32 6.59
N MET A 42 -3.39 6.01 6.32
CA MET A 42 -2.39 5.08 6.84
C MET A 42 -0.98 5.41 6.37
N VAL A 43 -0.79 5.76 5.09
CA VAL A 43 0.52 6.22 4.56
C VAL A 43 1.00 7.47 5.31
N LYS A 44 0.14 8.48 5.46
CA LYS A 44 0.48 9.73 6.16
C LYS A 44 0.82 9.48 7.63
N THR A 45 0.04 8.66 8.33
CA THR A 45 0.30 8.30 9.73
C THR A 45 1.59 7.51 9.89
N ALA A 46 1.86 6.53 9.01
CA ALA A 46 3.11 5.77 9.04
C ALA A 46 4.33 6.67 8.81
N ARG A 47 4.24 7.61 7.86
CA ARG A 47 5.29 8.61 7.58
C ARG A 47 5.54 9.54 8.76
N GLN A 48 4.49 9.97 9.46
CA GLN A 48 4.60 10.84 10.64
C GLN A 48 5.28 10.12 11.82
N LEU A 49 5.01 8.82 12.01
CA LEU A 49 5.51 8.07 13.16
C LEU A 49 6.88 7.42 12.94
N CYS A 50 7.34 7.29 11.70
CA CYS A 50 8.59 6.57 11.43
C CYS A 50 9.85 7.32 11.93
N ASN A 51 9.78 8.63 12.19
CA ASN A 51 10.92 9.44 12.65
C ASN A 51 12.17 9.25 11.78
N ASN A 52 12.01 9.27 10.45
CA ASN A 52 13.06 9.01 9.45
C ASN A 52 13.65 7.59 9.46
N ASN A 53 13.09 6.66 10.24
CA ASN A 53 13.47 5.25 10.16
C ASN A 53 12.76 4.55 8.99
N PRO A 54 13.34 3.47 8.45
CA PRO A 54 12.67 2.65 7.45
C PRO A 54 11.33 2.10 7.94
N ILE A 55 10.32 2.13 7.06
CA ILE A 55 9.01 1.55 7.32
C ILE A 55 8.98 0.16 6.67
N VAL A 56 8.69 -0.88 7.46
CA VAL A 56 8.48 -2.23 6.94
C VAL A 56 7.05 -2.35 6.43
N VAL A 57 6.90 -2.69 5.16
CA VAL A 57 5.60 -2.91 4.50
C VAL A 57 5.57 -4.32 3.95
N HIS A 58 4.55 -5.10 4.30
CA HIS A 58 4.37 -6.45 3.76
C HIS A 58 2.89 -6.71 3.41
N CYS A 59 2.65 -7.76 2.63
CA CYS A 59 1.33 -8.34 2.41
C CYS A 59 1.48 -9.86 2.50
N SER A 60 0.94 -10.61 1.54
CA SER A 60 1.27 -12.03 1.37
C SER A 60 2.61 -12.20 0.63
N ALA A 61 2.66 -12.00 -0.69
CA ALA A 61 3.89 -12.11 -1.48
C ALA A 61 4.83 -10.88 -1.44
N GLY A 62 4.37 -9.75 -0.89
CA GLY A 62 5.16 -8.53 -0.77
C GLY A 62 5.46 -7.82 -2.11
N ILE A 63 4.59 -7.96 -3.12
CA ILE A 63 4.79 -7.35 -4.45
C ILE A 63 3.59 -6.53 -4.97
N GLY A 64 2.35 -6.90 -4.64
CA GLY A 64 1.15 -6.18 -5.13
C GLY A 64 0.78 -4.99 -4.24
N ARG A 65 0.01 -5.28 -3.19
CA ARG A 65 -0.45 -4.29 -2.18
C ARG A 65 0.71 -3.52 -1.54
N SER A 66 1.80 -4.21 -1.19
CA SER A 66 2.98 -3.59 -0.58
C SER A 66 3.62 -2.55 -1.48
N VAL A 67 3.88 -2.88 -2.75
CA VAL A 67 4.51 -1.92 -3.68
C VAL A 67 3.53 -0.81 -4.06
N CYS A 68 2.23 -1.08 -4.12
CA CYS A 68 1.22 -0.04 -4.26
C CYS A 68 1.27 0.95 -3.08
N PHE A 69 1.28 0.46 -1.83
CA PHE A 69 1.39 1.30 -0.63
C PHE A 69 2.68 2.13 -0.62
N ILE A 70 3.82 1.51 -0.92
CA ILE A 70 5.13 2.19 -1.03
C ILE A 70 5.10 3.25 -2.14
N GLY A 71 4.48 2.91 -3.28
CA GLY A 71 4.36 3.79 -4.44
C GLY A 71 3.60 5.08 -4.12
N ILE A 72 2.57 5.04 -3.27
CA ILE A 72 1.83 6.24 -2.87
C ILE A 72 2.76 7.26 -2.20
N ASP A 73 3.55 6.81 -1.22
CA ASP A 73 4.51 7.68 -0.52
C ASP A 73 5.60 8.18 -1.47
N TYR A 74 6.23 7.28 -2.21
CA TYR A 74 7.36 7.62 -3.09
C TYR A 74 6.95 8.57 -4.23
N ILE A 75 5.89 8.24 -4.97
CA ILE A 75 5.47 9.00 -6.15
C ILE A 75 4.93 10.37 -5.74
N SER A 76 4.20 10.46 -4.63
CA SER A 76 3.71 11.77 -4.16
C SER A 76 4.85 12.75 -3.88
N GLN A 77 5.99 12.27 -3.37
CA GLN A 77 7.18 13.09 -3.18
C GLN A 77 7.83 13.46 -4.51
N LYS A 78 7.96 12.51 -5.45
CA LYS A 78 8.52 12.79 -6.78
C LYS A 78 7.71 13.81 -7.58
N VAL A 79 6.38 13.73 -7.52
CA VAL A 79 5.51 14.71 -8.19
C VAL A 79 5.55 16.09 -7.51
N LYS A 80 5.77 16.13 -6.18
CA LYS A 80 6.00 17.40 -5.45
C LYS A 80 7.36 18.02 -5.81
N GLU A 81 8.38 17.22 -6.12
CA GLU A 81 9.69 17.67 -6.58
C GLU A 81 9.65 18.12 -8.05
N ASP A 82 8.99 17.36 -8.93
CA ASP A 82 8.84 17.64 -10.35
C ASP A 82 7.45 17.19 -10.86
N SER A 83 6.65 18.16 -11.31
CA SER A 83 5.30 17.89 -11.83
C SER A 83 5.28 17.19 -13.19
N ASN A 84 6.43 17.05 -13.87
CA ASN A 84 6.53 16.38 -15.18
C ASN A 84 6.81 14.88 -15.09
N VAL A 85 6.85 14.33 -13.87
CA VAL A 85 7.04 12.90 -13.63
C VAL A 85 5.99 12.08 -14.38
N LYS A 86 6.47 11.08 -15.14
CA LYS A 86 5.60 10.12 -15.81
C LYS A 86 5.37 8.91 -14.92
N MET A 87 4.10 8.54 -14.73
CA MET A 87 3.72 7.40 -13.89
C MET A 87 4.30 6.07 -14.37
N LEU A 88 4.52 5.91 -15.69
CA LEU A 88 5.16 4.72 -16.24
C LEU A 88 6.62 4.59 -15.77
N ASP A 89 7.37 5.69 -15.75
CA ASP A 89 8.76 5.69 -15.28
C ASP A 89 8.82 5.36 -13.79
N MET A 90 7.83 5.82 -13.02
CA MET A 90 7.69 5.45 -11.60
C MET A 90 7.40 3.96 -11.41
N LEU A 91 6.54 3.38 -12.25
CA LEU A 91 6.28 1.93 -12.21
C LEU A 91 7.53 1.13 -12.54
N ILE A 92 8.27 1.52 -13.59
CA ILE A 92 9.53 0.88 -13.97
C ILE A 92 10.53 0.96 -12.81
N TYR A 93 10.67 2.14 -12.19
CA TYR A 93 11.53 2.33 -11.03
C TYR A 93 11.14 1.40 -9.87
N LEU A 94 9.85 1.36 -9.48
CA LEU A 94 9.35 0.48 -8.42
C LEU A 94 9.62 -0.99 -8.72
N ARG A 95 9.47 -1.42 -9.98
CA ARG A 95 9.74 -2.79 -10.42
C ARG A 95 11.22 -3.14 -10.45
N ASN A 96 12.09 -2.17 -10.67
CA ASN A 96 13.54 -2.33 -10.56
C ASN A 96 13.99 -2.49 -9.09
N GLN A 97 13.26 -1.91 -8.14
CA GLN A 97 13.50 -2.10 -6.70
C GLN A 97 12.90 -3.42 -6.17
N ARG A 98 11.73 -3.84 -6.71
CA ARG A 98 11.06 -5.09 -6.33
C ARG A 98 10.38 -5.72 -7.54
N LEU A 99 10.93 -6.86 -7.98
CA LEU A 99 10.43 -7.63 -9.13
C LEU A 99 8.91 -7.86 -9.03
N GLN A 100 8.21 -7.69 -10.16
CA GLN A 100 6.75 -7.82 -10.27
C GLN A 100 5.92 -6.89 -9.35
N GLY A 101 6.52 -5.79 -8.90
CA GLY A 101 5.81 -4.73 -8.18
C GLY A 101 4.57 -4.24 -8.93
N ILE A 102 3.44 -4.18 -8.24
CA ILE A 102 2.10 -3.85 -8.77
C ILE A 102 1.67 -4.85 -9.85
N GLN A 103 0.82 -5.81 -9.47
CA GLN A 103 0.52 -6.98 -10.30
C GLN A 103 -0.69 -6.80 -11.24
N SER A 104 -1.59 -5.87 -10.95
CA SER A 104 -2.80 -5.67 -11.76
C SER A 104 -2.98 -4.22 -12.21
N VAL A 105 -3.66 -4.05 -13.33
CA VAL A 105 -4.05 -2.72 -13.83
C VAL A 105 -4.93 -2.00 -12.80
N ILE A 106 -5.79 -2.71 -12.07
CA ILE A 106 -6.61 -2.14 -11.00
C ILE A 106 -5.74 -1.54 -9.89
N GLN A 107 -4.69 -2.23 -9.45
CA GLN A 107 -3.75 -1.70 -8.46
C GLN A 107 -2.97 -0.49 -9.00
N TYR A 108 -2.60 -0.52 -10.28
CA TYR A 108 -1.93 0.62 -10.91
C TYR A 108 -2.86 1.84 -11.01
N THR A 109 -4.13 1.65 -11.39
CA THR A 109 -5.13 2.72 -11.38
C THR A 109 -5.36 3.25 -9.96
N PHE A 110 -5.50 2.35 -8.98
CA PHE A 110 -5.68 2.74 -7.58
C PHE A 110 -4.51 3.56 -7.02
N LEU A 111 -3.27 3.24 -7.43
CA LEU A 111 -2.10 4.04 -7.10
C LEU A 111 -2.25 5.50 -7.56
N HIS A 112 -2.78 5.76 -8.76
CA HIS A 112 -3.05 7.14 -9.22
C HIS A 112 -4.12 7.81 -8.36
N ILE A 113 -5.20 7.08 -8.06
CA ILE A 113 -6.29 7.58 -7.21
C ILE A 113 -5.76 7.98 -5.84
N CYS A 114 -4.92 7.16 -5.23
CA CYS A 114 -4.32 7.43 -3.92
C CYS A 114 -3.34 8.62 -3.93
N VAL A 115 -2.53 8.78 -4.98
CA VAL A 115 -1.64 9.94 -5.11
C VAL A 115 -2.45 11.24 -5.23
N LEU A 116 -3.52 11.24 -6.04
CA LEU A 116 -4.40 12.39 -6.17
C LEU A 116 -5.19 12.66 -4.87
N GLU A 117 -5.69 11.62 -4.21
CA GLU A 117 -6.35 11.73 -2.90
C GLU A 117 -5.40 12.33 -1.85
N LEU A 118 -4.13 11.94 -1.85
CA LEU A 118 -3.11 12.54 -0.98
C LEU A 118 -2.96 14.04 -1.24
N PHE A 119 -2.94 14.47 -2.50
CA PHE A 119 -2.88 15.88 -2.86
C PHE A 119 -4.14 16.67 -2.51
N VAL A 120 -5.32 16.04 -2.56
CA VAL A 120 -6.56 16.64 -2.04
C VAL A 120 -6.45 16.85 -0.54
N GLN A 121 -5.99 15.84 0.23
CA GLN A 121 -5.82 15.96 1.68
C GLN A 121 -4.75 16.98 2.07
N ASP A 122 -3.73 17.15 1.23
CA ASP A 122 -2.68 18.17 1.39
C ASP A 122 -3.11 19.55 0.85
N LYS A 123 -4.35 19.69 0.34
CA LYS A 123 -4.92 20.92 -0.21
C LYS A 123 -4.14 21.49 -1.41
N ILE A 124 -3.45 20.62 -2.16
CA ILE A 124 -2.70 20.98 -3.37
C ILE A 124 -3.63 21.05 -4.58
N ILE A 125 -4.63 20.15 -4.63
CA ILE A 125 -5.67 20.13 -5.67
C ILE A 125 -7.06 20.10 -5.03
N PRO A 126 -8.10 20.66 -5.67
CA PRO A 126 -9.47 20.55 -5.19
C PRO A 126 -10.00 19.11 -5.33
N ARG A 127 -10.97 18.73 -4.50
CA ARG A 127 -11.63 17.43 -4.62
C ARG A 127 -12.55 17.41 -5.84
N GLU A 128 -13.21 18.53 -6.09
CA GLU A 128 -14.19 18.72 -7.15
C GLU A 128 -13.52 18.77 -8.54
N GLY A 129 -14.31 18.56 -9.59
CA GLY A 129 -13.85 18.58 -10.97
C GLY A 129 -13.17 17.27 -11.39
N LYS A 130 -12.04 17.39 -12.11
CA LYS A 130 -11.38 16.25 -12.78
C LYS A 130 -11.04 15.09 -11.87
N TYR A 131 -10.65 15.36 -10.62
CA TYR A 131 -10.37 14.28 -9.67
C TYR A 131 -11.63 13.52 -9.27
N SER A 132 -12.71 14.22 -8.93
CA SER A 132 -14.01 13.60 -8.62
C SER A 132 -14.53 12.77 -9.79
N GLU A 133 -14.44 13.29 -11.03
CA GLU A 133 -14.81 12.54 -12.24
C GLU A 133 -14.00 11.25 -12.39
N PHE A 134 -12.69 11.32 -12.17
CA PHE A 134 -11.80 10.17 -12.26
C PHE A 134 -12.06 9.14 -11.14
N LEU A 135 -12.29 9.59 -9.91
CA LEU A 135 -12.67 8.74 -8.79
C LEU A 135 -14.01 8.03 -9.04
N ASN A 136 -15.00 8.75 -9.57
CA ASN A 136 -16.31 8.17 -9.91
C ASN A 136 -16.18 7.11 -11.02
N ALA A 137 -15.35 7.38 -12.04
CA ALA A 137 -15.06 6.41 -13.09
C ALA A 137 -14.36 5.15 -12.54
N TYR A 138 -13.39 5.33 -11.64
CA TYR A 138 -12.72 4.22 -10.95
C TYR A 138 -13.70 3.37 -10.13
N VAL A 139 -14.53 4.00 -9.30
CA VAL A 139 -15.52 3.32 -8.45
C VAL A 139 -16.51 2.53 -9.31
N LYS A 140 -17.01 3.13 -10.40
CA LYS A 140 -17.91 2.47 -11.35
C LYS A 140 -17.24 1.27 -12.02
N MET A 141 -16.01 1.45 -12.51
CA MET A 141 -15.23 0.37 -13.14
C MET A 141 -15.03 -0.80 -12.17
N LEU A 142 -14.55 -0.52 -10.96
CA LEU A 142 -14.23 -1.54 -9.97
C LEU A 142 -15.49 -2.27 -9.47
N THR A 143 -16.59 -1.55 -9.26
CA THR A 143 -17.88 -2.14 -8.88
C THR A 143 -18.37 -3.13 -9.93
N ASN A 144 -18.28 -2.76 -11.21
CA ASN A 144 -18.65 -3.65 -12.32
C ASN A 144 -17.72 -4.86 -12.43
N TYR A 145 -16.42 -4.67 -12.22
CA TYR A 145 -15.44 -5.74 -12.21
C TYR A 145 -15.74 -6.75 -11.09
N ASN A 146 -15.90 -6.27 -9.85
CA ASN A 146 -16.18 -7.11 -8.68
C ASN A 146 -17.48 -7.90 -8.85
N ARG A 147 -18.52 -7.29 -9.42
CA ARG A 147 -19.78 -8.00 -9.72
C ARG A 147 -19.57 -9.15 -10.71
N ARG A 148 -18.80 -8.93 -11.78
CA ARG A 148 -18.50 -9.96 -12.78
C ARG A 148 -17.70 -11.12 -12.17
N VAL A 149 -16.68 -10.80 -11.38
CA VAL A 149 -15.87 -11.83 -10.68
C VAL A 149 -16.73 -12.64 -9.73
N ALA A 150 -17.60 -12.00 -8.93
CA ALA A 150 -18.52 -12.71 -8.04
C ALA A 150 -19.46 -13.65 -8.80
N THR A 151 -19.96 -13.22 -9.97
CA THR A 151 -20.83 -14.04 -10.82
C THR A 151 -20.09 -15.25 -11.43
N MET A 152 -18.81 -15.10 -11.78
CA MET A 152 -17.98 -16.20 -12.30
C MET A 152 -17.73 -17.23 -11.20
N LEU A 153 -17.32 -16.78 -10.01
CA LEU A 153 -17.06 -17.65 -8.88
C LEU A 153 -18.30 -18.43 -8.43
N SER A 154 -19.50 -17.82 -8.45
CA SER A 154 -20.73 -18.54 -8.12
C SER A 154 -21.07 -19.65 -9.11
N LYS A 155 -20.78 -19.46 -10.40
CA LYS A 155 -21.05 -20.48 -11.44
C LYS A 155 -20.13 -21.69 -11.31
N ASP A 156 -18.85 -21.46 -11.01
CA ASP A 156 -17.88 -22.54 -10.81
C ASP A 156 -18.19 -23.39 -9.58
N THR A 157 -18.95 -22.84 -8.61
CA THR A 157 -19.35 -23.57 -7.39
C THR A 157 -20.55 -24.49 -7.64
N ASP A 158 -21.47 -24.11 -8.55
CA ASP A 158 -22.66 -24.90 -8.86
C ASP A 158 -22.36 -26.11 -9.78
N ASP A 159 -21.38 -25.99 -10.71
CA ASP A 159 -20.96 -27.08 -11.61
C ASP A 159 -20.09 -28.16 -10.92
N GLY A 160 -19.64 -27.92 -9.69
CA GLY A 160 -18.75 -28.80 -8.92
C GLY A 160 -19.44 -29.84 -8.03
N THR A 161 -20.78 -29.86 -7.97
CA THR A 161 -21.57 -30.75 -7.07
C THR A 161 -22.35 -31.86 -7.77
N SER A 162 -22.09 -32.11 -9.05
CA SER A 162 -22.68 -33.22 -9.80
C SER A 162 -21.62 -34.21 -10.29
N ASN A 163 -21.10 -35.03 -9.37
CA ASN A 163 -20.88 -36.48 -9.50
C ASN A 163 -20.09 -37.05 -8.31
#